data_AF-A0A0F9WD56-F1
#
_entry.id   AF-A0A0F9WD56-F1
#
_cell.length_a   1.000
_cell.length_b   1.000
_cell.length_c   1.000
_cell.angle_alpha   90.00
_cell.angle_beta   90.00
_cell.angle_gamma   90.00
#
_symmetry.space_group_name_H-M   'P 1'
#
loop_
_entity.id
_entity.type
_entity.pdbx_description
1 polymer ?
#
loop_
_entity_poly.entity_id
_entity_poly.type
_entity_poly.pdbx_seq_one_letter_code
_entity_poly.pdbx_strand_id
1 'polypeptide(L)'
;MKDITLYSSKLPGTAKLKQINLDLTKYMEEAENLVAQAERAEITDSDSYAKGGDLISIGRTRSKKAEEERTKLVGPFNKLIKFINSAYKLPKERFTDSRTIVETKMLKWKSAEDKKLRAQAELDRKALEAEALERAALEKTEEAQDEVMDQAAEAGVELVKEADVGLQRGTFGSSTGTKKSYSTEVFNTKWFLGALLAHIDNGNSREVNLDALIDFKKVGMNKFAERMYKAGVRKMEGAKFIESEKIRVY
;
A
#
# COMPACT_ATOMS: atom_id res chain seq x y z
N MET A 1 -5.18 -43.66 -6.93
CA MET A 1 -5.98 -42.86 -7.89
C MET A 1 -6.92 -41.98 -7.11
N LYS A 2 -6.73 -40.66 -7.15
CA LYS A 2 -7.69 -39.68 -6.60
C LYS A 2 -8.23 -38.88 -7.78
N ASP A 3 -9.55 -38.86 -7.90
CA ASP A 3 -10.31 -38.24 -8.98
C ASP A 3 -10.01 -36.76 -9.16
N ILE A 4 -9.58 -36.38 -10.37
CA ILE A 4 -9.46 -35.01 -10.85
C ILE A 4 -10.69 -34.73 -11.71
N THR A 5 -11.85 -34.61 -11.07
CA THR A 5 -13.12 -34.28 -11.75
C THR A 5 -13.86 -33.21 -10.96
N LEU A 6 -13.28 -32.03 -10.84
CA LEU A 6 -14.02 -30.82 -10.46
C LEU A 6 -13.59 -29.69 -11.41
N TYR A 7 -14.56 -28.88 -11.84
CA TYR A 7 -14.44 -27.65 -12.65
C TYR A 7 -14.55 -27.77 -14.19
N SER A 8 -15.66 -28.34 -14.72
CA SER A 8 -15.90 -28.33 -16.18
C SER A 8 -17.21 -27.72 -16.70
N SER A 9 -18.11 -27.16 -15.87
CA SER A 9 -19.38 -26.66 -16.40
C SER A 9 -19.65 -25.19 -16.10
N LYS A 10 -19.72 -24.41 -17.19
CA LYS A 10 -20.36 -23.08 -17.36
C LYS A 10 -19.49 -21.80 -17.29
N LEU A 11 -18.42 -21.73 -18.10
CA LEU A 11 -17.82 -20.44 -18.49
C LEU A 11 -17.74 -20.32 -20.03
N PRO A 12 -18.25 -19.25 -20.68
CA PRO A 12 -18.08 -19.06 -22.12
C PRO A 12 -16.58 -18.93 -22.44
N GLY A 13 -16.08 -19.78 -23.35
CA GLY A 13 -14.64 -20.05 -23.52
C GLY A 13 -14.21 -21.47 -23.13
N THR A 14 -15.16 -22.31 -22.67
CA THR A 14 -14.93 -23.70 -22.23
C THR A 14 -14.09 -24.55 -23.17
N ALA A 15 -14.15 -24.38 -24.49
CA ALA A 15 -13.41 -25.24 -25.41
C ALA A 15 -11.88 -25.03 -25.29
N LYS A 16 -11.41 -23.78 -25.24
CA LYS A 16 -9.98 -23.48 -25.07
C LYS A 16 -9.50 -23.86 -23.67
N LEU A 17 -10.32 -23.60 -22.64
CA LEU A 17 -10.00 -24.01 -21.27
C LEU A 17 -9.95 -25.54 -21.10
N LYS A 18 -10.88 -26.26 -21.76
CA LYS A 18 -10.86 -27.73 -21.82
C LYS A 18 -9.63 -28.24 -22.53
N GLN A 19 -9.22 -27.60 -23.63
CA GLN A 19 -8.00 -27.97 -24.35
C GLN A 19 -6.75 -27.72 -23.49
N ILE A 20 -6.65 -26.56 -22.82
CA ILE A 20 -5.55 -26.25 -21.91
C ILE A 20 -5.48 -27.28 -20.77
N ASN A 21 -6.62 -27.62 -20.16
CA ASN A 21 -6.66 -28.65 -19.12
C ASN A 21 -6.22 -30.01 -19.65
N LEU A 22 -6.69 -30.40 -20.84
CA LEU A 22 -6.27 -31.65 -21.48
C LEU A 22 -4.76 -31.67 -21.75
N ASP A 23 -4.20 -30.57 -22.25
CA ASP A 23 -2.77 -30.47 -22.53
C ASP A 23 -1.94 -30.49 -21.22
N LEU A 24 -2.43 -29.85 -20.15
CA LEU A 24 -1.81 -29.93 -18.82
C LEU A 24 -1.83 -31.35 -18.26
N THR A 25 -2.96 -32.06 -18.37
CA THR A 25 -3.04 -33.47 -17.95
C THR A 25 -2.04 -34.32 -18.72
N LYS A 26 -1.91 -34.13 -20.03
CA LYS A 26 -0.89 -34.85 -20.83
C LYS A 26 0.53 -34.53 -20.39
N TYR A 27 0.86 -33.26 -20.13
CA TYR A 27 2.18 -32.90 -19.62
C TYR A 27 2.48 -33.52 -18.25
N MET A 28 1.47 -33.61 -17.38
CA MET A 28 1.61 -34.31 -16.09
C MET A 28 1.85 -35.81 -16.27
N GLU A 29 1.06 -36.47 -17.12
CA GLU A 29 1.25 -37.90 -17.42
C GLU A 29 2.64 -38.18 -18.03
N GLU A 30 3.09 -37.34 -18.97
CA GLU A 30 4.43 -37.42 -19.54
C GLU A 30 5.52 -37.22 -18.48
N ALA A 31 5.34 -36.26 -17.56
CA ALA A 31 6.28 -35.99 -16.49
C ALA A 31 6.35 -37.13 -15.47
N GLU A 32 5.21 -37.67 -15.03
CA GLU A 32 5.14 -38.82 -14.12
C GLU A 32 5.81 -40.05 -14.75
N ASN A 33 5.61 -40.28 -16.04
CA ASN A 33 6.28 -41.37 -16.75
C ASN A 33 7.81 -41.17 -16.81
N LEU A 34 8.28 -39.96 -17.11
CA LEU A 34 9.72 -39.67 -17.10
C LEU A 34 10.34 -39.82 -15.70
N VAL A 35 9.62 -39.41 -14.66
CA VAL A 35 10.05 -39.61 -13.26
C VAL A 35 10.12 -41.10 -12.95
N ALA A 36 9.10 -41.89 -13.28
CA ALA A 36 9.11 -43.34 -13.06
C ALA A 36 10.18 -44.07 -13.89
N GLN A 37 10.56 -43.54 -15.05
CA GLN A 37 11.71 -44.05 -15.82
C GLN A 37 13.03 -43.71 -15.14
N ALA A 38 13.17 -42.49 -14.63
CA ALA A 38 14.37 -42.06 -13.91
C ALA A 38 14.55 -42.82 -12.60
N GLU A 39 13.47 -43.08 -11.85
CA GLU A 39 13.50 -43.86 -10.60
C GLU A 39 13.90 -45.33 -10.82
N ARG A 40 13.56 -45.90 -11.99
CA ARG A 40 13.94 -47.27 -12.37
C ARG A 40 15.32 -47.37 -13.02
N ALA A 41 15.92 -46.25 -13.41
CA ALA A 41 17.18 -46.25 -14.12
C ALA A 41 18.35 -46.49 -13.15
N GLU A 42 19.04 -47.60 -13.34
CA GLU A 42 20.35 -47.85 -12.71
C GLU A 42 21.46 -47.60 -13.73
N ILE A 43 22.47 -46.83 -13.35
CA ILE A 43 23.62 -46.53 -14.19
C ILE A 43 24.79 -47.39 -13.71
N THR A 44 25.07 -48.46 -14.44
CA THR A 44 26.08 -49.47 -14.08
C THR A 44 27.19 -49.61 -15.13
N ASP A 45 26.99 -49.05 -16.32
CA ASP A 45 27.92 -49.14 -17.45
C ASP A 45 27.84 -47.89 -18.36
N SER A 46 28.68 -47.86 -19.40
CA SER A 46 28.72 -46.72 -20.32
C SER A 46 27.45 -46.56 -21.18
N ASP A 47 26.70 -47.63 -21.40
CA ASP A 47 25.48 -47.62 -22.23
C ASP A 47 24.29 -47.05 -21.44
N SER A 48 24.12 -47.48 -20.19
CA SER A 48 23.17 -46.93 -19.24
C SER A 48 23.45 -45.46 -18.91
N TYR A 49 24.73 -45.05 -18.88
CA TYR A 49 25.11 -43.63 -18.78
C TYR A 49 24.61 -42.82 -19.99
N ALA A 50 24.82 -43.30 -21.22
CA ALA A 50 24.35 -42.63 -22.43
C ALA A 50 22.81 -42.52 -22.46
N LYS A 51 22.09 -43.59 -22.11
CA LYS A 51 20.63 -43.61 -21.99
C LYS A 51 20.11 -42.63 -20.93
N GLY A 52 20.81 -42.49 -19.81
CA GLY A 52 20.51 -41.47 -18.81
C GLY A 52 20.65 -40.04 -19.35
N GLY A 53 21.66 -39.80 -20.18
CA GLY A 53 21.83 -38.53 -20.91
C GLY A 53 20.66 -38.21 -21.84
N ASP A 54 20.18 -39.20 -22.59
CA ASP A 54 19.00 -39.06 -23.46
C ASP A 54 17.74 -38.74 -22.65
N LEU A 55 17.53 -39.42 -21.52
CA LEU A 55 16.38 -39.19 -20.64
C LEU A 55 16.37 -37.74 -20.10
N ILE A 56 17.54 -37.22 -19.69
CA ILE A 56 17.70 -35.82 -19.25
C ILE A 56 17.40 -34.85 -20.41
N SER A 57 17.88 -35.15 -21.62
CA SER A 57 17.64 -34.31 -22.81
C SER A 57 16.15 -34.23 -23.16
N ILE A 58 15.45 -35.37 -23.09
CA ILE A 58 14.00 -35.46 -23.29
C ILE A 58 13.27 -34.64 -22.23
N GLY A 59 13.60 -34.82 -20.94
CA GLY A 59 12.99 -34.07 -19.84
C GLY A 59 13.16 -32.55 -20.00
N ARG A 60 14.37 -32.09 -20.35
CA ARG A 60 14.65 -30.67 -20.62
C ARG A 60 13.81 -30.12 -21.78
N THR A 61 13.72 -30.88 -22.87
CA THR A 61 12.94 -30.48 -24.05
C THR A 61 11.45 -30.36 -23.73
N ARG A 62 10.90 -31.30 -22.96
CA ARG A 62 9.49 -31.29 -22.53
C ARG A 62 9.19 -30.16 -21.55
N SER A 63 10.08 -29.93 -20.58
CA SER A 63 9.98 -28.79 -19.66
C SER A 63 9.97 -27.45 -20.40
N LYS A 64 10.86 -27.27 -21.40
CA LYS A 64 10.90 -26.06 -22.21
C LYS A 64 9.59 -25.84 -22.98
N LYS A 65 9.02 -26.88 -23.60
CA LYS A 65 7.75 -26.79 -24.33
C LYS A 65 6.58 -26.40 -23.41
N ALA A 66 6.51 -26.97 -22.21
CA ALA A 66 5.50 -26.60 -21.23
C ALA A 66 5.57 -25.11 -20.84
N GLU A 67 6.79 -24.57 -20.67
CA GLU A 67 7.02 -23.16 -20.35
C GLU A 67 6.70 -22.22 -21.54
N GLU A 68 7.01 -22.65 -22.77
CA GLU A 68 6.63 -21.93 -23.99
C GLU A 68 5.09 -21.81 -24.11
N GLU A 69 4.36 -22.90 -23.88
CA GLU A 69 2.89 -22.89 -23.89
C GLU A 69 2.32 -22.00 -22.79
N ARG A 70 2.86 -22.08 -21.56
CA ARG A 70 2.50 -21.16 -20.48
C ARG A 70 2.71 -19.70 -20.91
N THR A 71 3.86 -19.39 -21.49
CA THR A 71 4.20 -18.02 -21.91
C THR A 71 3.28 -17.53 -23.03
N LYS A 72 2.91 -18.40 -23.98
CA LYS A 72 1.92 -18.08 -25.03
C LYS A 72 0.55 -17.75 -24.43
N LEU A 73 0.13 -18.47 -23.40
CA LEU A 73 -1.15 -18.23 -22.71
C LEU A 73 -1.13 -16.92 -21.93
N VAL A 74 -0.08 -16.66 -21.16
CA VAL A 74 0.02 -15.47 -20.29
C VAL A 74 0.40 -14.20 -21.06
N GLY A 75 1.09 -14.34 -22.20
CA GLY A 75 1.58 -13.22 -23.01
C GLY A 75 0.52 -12.15 -23.37
N PRO A 76 -0.66 -12.53 -23.91
CA PRO A 76 -1.75 -11.60 -24.19
C PRO A 76 -2.26 -10.87 -22.94
N PHE A 77 -2.38 -11.56 -21.79
CA PHE A 77 -2.81 -10.93 -20.53
C PHE A 77 -1.77 -9.93 -20.03
N ASN A 78 -0.49 -10.27 -20.08
CA ASN A 78 0.60 -9.35 -19.74
C ASN A 78 0.58 -8.11 -20.63
N LYS A 79 0.31 -8.27 -21.93
CA LYS A 79 0.16 -7.13 -22.86
C LYS A 79 -1.05 -6.27 -22.49
N LEU A 80 -2.19 -6.87 -22.14
CA LEU A 80 -3.39 -6.15 -21.72
C LEU A 80 -3.15 -5.36 -20.42
N ILE A 81 -2.52 -5.98 -19.42
CA ILE A 81 -2.16 -5.32 -18.15
C ILE A 81 -1.23 -4.13 -18.43
N LYS A 82 -0.20 -4.30 -19.26
CA LYS A 82 0.69 -3.21 -19.66
C LYS A 82 -0.06 -2.07 -20.38
N PHE A 83 -0.98 -2.40 -21.26
CA PHE A 83 -1.82 -1.41 -21.95
C PHE A 83 -2.67 -0.61 -20.96
N ILE A 84 -3.39 -1.29 -20.06
CA ILE A 84 -4.21 -0.65 -19.02
C ILE A 84 -3.34 0.28 -18.17
N ASN A 85 -2.21 -0.22 -17.64
CA ASN A 85 -1.31 0.57 -16.82
C ASN A 85 -0.78 1.81 -17.57
N SER A 86 -0.50 1.68 -18.86
CA SER A 86 -0.04 2.80 -19.69
C SER A 86 -1.14 3.83 -19.90
N ALA A 87 -2.39 3.41 -20.10
CA ALA A 87 -3.54 4.29 -20.28
C ALA A 87 -3.81 5.17 -19.04
N TYR A 88 -3.59 4.63 -17.84
CA TYR A 88 -3.78 5.38 -16.58
C TYR A 88 -2.56 6.17 -16.11
N LYS A 89 -1.39 5.98 -16.74
CA LYS A 89 -0.15 6.67 -16.35
C LYS A 89 -0.27 8.18 -16.52
N LEU A 90 -0.63 8.64 -17.72
CA LEU A 90 -0.72 10.07 -18.04
C LEU A 90 -1.78 10.80 -17.18
N PRO A 91 -3.03 10.31 -17.04
CA PRO A 91 -4.00 10.94 -16.14
C PRO A 91 -3.50 11.04 -14.69
N LYS A 92 -2.85 9.98 -14.18
CA LYS A 92 -2.28 9.98 -12.83
C LYS A 92 -1.21 11.06 -12.68
N GLU A 93 -0.30 11.18 -13.64
CA GLU A 93 0.72 12.24 -13.66
C GLU A 93 0.08 13.63 -13.65
N ARG A 94 -0.97 13.86 -14.45
CA ARG A 94 -1.70 15.15 -14.45
C ARG A 94 -2.35 15.49 -13.12
N PHE A 95 -2.93 14.50 -12.43
CA PHE A 95 -3.48 14.72 -11.09
C PHE A 95 -2.38 15.02 -10.07
N THR A 96 -1.22 14.36 -10.17
CA THR A 96 -0.06 14.66 -9.34
C THR A 96 0.47 16.07 -9.60
N ASP A 97 0.64 16.46 -10.86
CA ASP A 97 1.06 17.81 -11.25
C ASP A 97 0.10 18.88 -10.71
N SER A 98 -1.21 18.67 -10.89
CA SER A 98 -2.25 19.58 -10.38
C SER A 98 -2.14 19.75 -8.87
N ARG A 99 -1.95 18.66 -8.14
CA ARG A 99 -1.77 18.70 -6.69
C ARG A 99 -0.52 19.50 -6.31
N THR A 100 0.62 19.22 -6.93
CA THR A 100 1.88 19.92 -6.65
C THR A 100 1.79 21.42 -6.95
N ILE A 101 1.11 21.80 -8.04
CA ILE A 101 0.87 23.21 -8.39
C ILE A 101 0.06 23.91 -7.28
N VAL A 102 -1.02 23.27 -6.81
CA VAL A 102 -1.87 23.84 -5.75
C VAL A 102 -1.10 23.93 -4.44
N GLU A 103 -0.40 22.86 -4.02
CA GLU A 103 0.43 22.85 -2.81
C GLU A 103 1.48 23.97 -2.86
N THR A 104 2.14 24.16 -4.00
CA THR A 104 3.13 25.24 -4.19
C THR A 104 2.48 26.63 -4.03
N LYS A 105 1.29 26.84 -4.60
CA LYS A 105 0.55 28.10 -4.45
C LYS A 105 0.13 28.35 -3.00
N MET A 106 -0.35 27.32 -2.31
CA MET A 106 -0.72 27.40 -0.89
C MET A 106 0.48 27.76 -0.02
N LEU A 107 1.64 27.13 -0.25
CA LEU A 107 2.87 27.44 0.49
C LEU A 107 3.34 28.87 0.23
N LYS A 108 3.29 29.33 -1.03
CA LYS A 108 3.62 30.73 -1.37
C LYS A 108 2.69 31.73 -0.68
N TRP A 109 1.38 31.45 -0.68
CA TRP A 109 0.41 32.30 0.00
C TRP A 109 0.66 32.33 1.50
N LYS A 110 0.82 31.15 2.13
CA LYS A 110 1.09 31.06 3.57
C LYS A 110 2.36 31.82 3.96
N SER A 111 3.45 31.64 3.23
CA SER A 111 4.70 32.36 3.49
C SER A 111 4.54 33.89 3.35
N ALA A 112 3.72 34.36 2.41
CA ALA A 112 3.44 35.79 2.27
C ALA A 112 2.57 36.33 3.41
N GLU A 113 1.59 35.55 3.86
CA GLU A 113 0.71 35.91 4.96
C GLU A 113 1.45 35.92 6.31
N ASP A 114 2.26 34.89 6.58
CA ASP A 114 3.14 34.84 7.77
C ASP A 114 4.09 36.05 7.80
N LYS A 115 4.60 36.49 6.64
CA LYS A 115 5.45 37.68 6.54
C LYS A 115 4.69 38.97 6.84
N LYS A 116 3.45 39.10 6.37
CA LYS A 116 2.60 40.25 6.69
C LYS A 116 2.25 40.31 8.16
N LEU A 117 1.87 39.18 8.76
CA LEU A 117 1.52 39.11 10.16
C LEU A 117 2.70 39.48 11.06
N ARG A 118 3.90 38.96 10.75
CA ARG A 118 5.14 39.34 11.46
C ARG A 118 5.49 40.82 11.29
N ALA A 119 5.31 41.38 10.10
CA ALA A 119 5.56 42.81 9.85
C ALA A 119 4.58 43.69 10.63
N GLN A 120 3.29 43.30 10.72
CA GLN A 120 2.30 44.02 11.52
C GLN A 120 2.65 43.93 13.01
N ALA A 121 2.98 42.74 13.52
CA ALA A 121 3.41 42.57 14.91
C ALA A 121 4.66 43.39 15.25
N GLU A 122 5.62 43.53 14.33
CA GLU A 122 6.80 44.38 14.54
C GLU A 122 6.45 45.88 14.56
N LEU A 123 5.50 46.32 13.73
CA LEU A 123 4.99 47.70 13.75
C LEU A 123 4.25 48.00 15.06
N ASP A 124 3.40 47.09 15.51
CA ASP A 124 2.64 47.22 16.76
C ASP A 124 3.59 47.23 17.96
N ARG A 125 4.66 46.41 17.94
CA ARG A 125 5.72 46.44 18.95
C ARG A 125 6.44 47.78 19.01
N LYS A 126 6.82 48.34 17.86
CA LYS A 126 7.48 49.66 17.80
C LYS A 126 6.56 50.79 18.27
N ALA A 127 5.27 50.69 18.01
CA ALA A 127 4.28 51.65 18.51
C ALA A 127 4.16 51.60 20.04
N LEU A 128 4.12 50.39 20.62
CA LEU A 128 4.11 50.18 22.08
C LEU A 128 5.41 50.67 22.74
N GLU A 129 6.57 50.38 22.15
CA GLU A 129 7.86 50.88 22.62
C GLU A 129 7.92 52.43 22.59
N ALA A 130 7.37 53.06 21.55
CA ALA A 130 7.32 54.51 21.43
C ALA A 130 6.35 55.16 22.45
N GLU A 131 5.16 54.58 22.65
CA GLU A 131 4.20 55.06 23.66
C GLU A 131 4.76 54.90 25.09
N ALA A 132 5.48 53.81 25.34
CA ALA A 132 6.16 53.59 26.62
C ALA A 132 7.28 54.61 26.86
N LEU A 133 8.06 54.94 25.84
CA LEU A 133 9.11 55.98 25.91
C LEU A 133 8.51 57.36 26.21
N GLU A 134 7.37 57.71 25.61
CA GLU A 134 6.65 58.96 25.89
C GLU A 134 6.08 58.98 27.32
N ARG A 135 5.55 57.87 27.83
CA ARG A 135 5.08 57.76 29.23
C ARG A 135 6.23 57.81 30.24
N ALA A 136 7.34 57.13 29.98
CA ALA A 136 8.53 57.18 30.83
C ALA A 136 9.09 58.62 30.92
N ALA A 137 9.04 59.39 29.84
CA ALA A 137 9.46 60.80 29.86
C ALA A 137 8.57 61.72 30.74
N LEU A 138 7.33 61.30 31.06
CA LEU A 138 6.39 62.02 31.93
C LEU A 138 6.50 61.60 33.41
N GLU A 139 7.04 60.41 33.68
CA GLU A 139 7.33 59.86 35.01
C GLU A 139 8.55 60.56 35.65
N LYS A 140 8.47 60.88 36.95
CA LYS A 140 9.47 61.74 37.64
C LYS A 140 10.57 60.99 38.40
N THR A 141 10.50 59.67 38.46
CA THR A 141 11.38 58.79 39.25
C THR A 141 11.94 57.67 38.37
N GLU A 142 13.25 57.43 38.41
CA GLU A 142 13.93 56.39 37.59
C GLU A 142 13.29 55.00 37.75
N GLU A 143 12.89 54.62 38.96
CA GLU A 143 12.26 53.31 39.23
C GLU A 143 10.92 53.11 38.49
N ALA A 144 10.16 54.20 38.31
CA ALA A 144 8.88 54.15 37.58
C ALA A 144 9.08 54.23 36.06
N GLN A 145 10.20 54.80 35.60
CA GLN A 145 10.59 54.77 34.18
C GLN A 145 11.01 53.35 33.76
N ASP A 146 11.79 52.66 34.59
CA ASP A 146 12.23 51.30 34.33
C ASP A 146 11.05 50.30 34.32
N GLU A 147 10.10 50.40 35.26
CA GLU A 147 8.91 49.52 35.27
C GLU A 147 8.02 49.68 34.02
N VAL A 148 7.85 50.90 33.51
CA VAL A 148 7.06 51.16 32.28
C VAL A 148 7.76 50.60 31.04
N MET A 149 9.09 50.68 30.99
CA MET A 149 9.88 50.14 29.89
C MET A 149 9.93 48.60 29.91
N ASP A 150 10.04 47.99 31.09
CA ASP A 150 10.05 46.52 31.23
C ASP A 150 8.69 45.91 30.89
N GLN A 151 7.59 46.53 31.33
CA GLN A 151 6.23 46.07 30.97
C GLN A 151 5.96 46.17 29.46
N ALA A 152 6.44 47.23 28.80
CA ALA A 152 6.31 47.39 27.35
C ALA A 152 7.17 46.39 26.58
N ALA A 153 8.39 46.10 27.06
CA ALA A 153 9.26 45.09 26.47
C ALA A 153 8.65 43.68 26.60
N GLU A 154 8.07 43.34 27.75
CA GLU A 154 7.46 42.03 27.98
C GLU A 154 6.18 41.84 27.13
N ALA A 155 5.31 42.86 27.07
CA ALA A 155 4.14 42.88 26.19
C ALA A 155 4.53 42.79 24.70
N GLY A 156 5.63 43.46 24.31
CA GLY A 156 6.17 43.40 22.96
C GLY A 156 6.71 42.02 22.58
N VAL A 157 7.30 41.27 23.52
CA VAL A 157 7.75 39.90 23.32
C VAL A 157 6.57 38.93 23.21
N GLU A 158 5.50 39.16 23.97
CA GLU A 158 4.29 38.33 23.94
C GLU A 158 3.53 38.46 22.61
N LEU A 159 3.39 39.68 22.08
CA LEU A 159 2.81 39.93 20.75
C LEU A 159 3.56 39.24 19.61
N VAL A 160 4.90 39.21 19.66
CA VAL A 160 5.72 38.52 18.65
C VAL A 160 5.57 36.99 18.75
N LYS A 161 5.37 36.45 19.96
CA LYS A 161 5.10 35.02 20.16
C LYS A 161 3.70 34.63 19.72
N GLU A 162 2.69 35.46 19.96
CA GLU A 162 1.32 35.23 19.48
C GLU A 162 1.22 35.32 17.94
N ALA A 163 2.07 36.15 17.33
CA ALA A 163 2.22 36.21 15.88
C ALA A 163 3.03 35.04 15.28
N ASP A 164 3.59 34.13 16.09
CA ASP A 164 4.18 32.90 15.57
C ASP A 164 3.07 31.97 15.11
N VAL A 165 2.90 31.93 13.79
CA VAL A 165 1.74 31.34 13.13
C VAL A 165 1.76 29.82 13.29
N GLY A 166 1.15 29.33 14.37
CA GLY A 166 0.71 27.94 14.48
C GLY A 166 -0.04 27.55 13.22
N LEU A 167 0.22 26.36 12.68
CA LEU A 167 -0.44 25.84 11.47
C LEU A 167 -1.97 25.92 11.62
N GLN A 168 -2.59 27.00 11.15
CA GLN A 168 -4.03 27.06 10.92
C GLN A 168 -4.35 26.02 9.86
N ARG A 169 -4.86 24.86 10.30
CA ARG A 169 -5.49 23.88 9.42
C ARG A 169 -6.73 24.56 8.83
N GLY A 170 -6.83 24.54 7.50
CA GLY A 170 -7.92 25.18 6.79
C GLY A 170 -9.29 24.68 7.23
N THR A 171 -10.27 25.58 7.18
CA THR A 171 -11.68 25.39 7.57
C THR A 171 -12.45 24.38 6.69
N PHE A 172 -11.84 23.91 5.59
CA PHE A 172 -12.41 22.86 4.77
C PHE A 172 -12.02 21.49 5.31
N GLY A 173 -12.83 20.96 6.24
CA GLY A 173 -12.89 19.53 6.51
C GLY A 173 -12.18 19.01 7.76
N SER A 174 -12.03 19.81 8.82
CA SER A 174 -11.81 19.25 10.15
C SER A 174 -13.09 18.57 10.64
N SER A 175 -13.37 17.39 10.08
CA SER A 175 -14.31 16.45 10.65
C SER A 175 -13.51 15.52 11.54
N THR A 176 -13.81 15.51 12.84
CA THR A 176 -13.35 14.46 13.74
C THR A 176 -14.05 13.16 13.33
N GLY A 177 -13.45 12.43 12.40
CA GLY A 177 -13.97 11.16 11.92
C GLY A 177 -13.31 10.01 12.68
N THR A 178 -14.10 9.16 13.32
CA THR A 178 -13.62 7.85 13.77
C THR A 178 -13.37 6.99 12.53
N LYS A 179 -12.10 6.74 12.21
CA LYS A 179 -11.75 5.80 11.15
C LYS A 179 -11.53 4.43 11.78
N LYS A 180 -12.42 3.48 11.47
CA LYS A 180 -12.19 2.06 11.74
C LYS A 180 -10.94 1.61 10.98
N SER A 181 -9.99 1.06 11.72
CA SER A 181 -8.74 0.53 11.18
C SER A 181 -8.66 -0.96 11.48
N TYR A 182 -8.40 -1.74 10.43
CA TYR A 182 -8.36 -3.19 10.49
C TYR A 182 -6.92 -3.65 10.35
N SER A 183 -6.48 -4.53 11.25
CA SER A 183 -5.14 -5.11 11.23
C SER A 183 -5.21 -6.61 11.50
N THR A 184 -4.31 -7.37 10.91
CA THR A 184 -4.16 -8.79 11.19
C THR A 184 -2.89 -9.03 11.99
N GLU A 185 -3.02 -9.76 13.08
CA GLU A 185 -1.89 -10.28 13.85
C GLU A 185 -1.70 -11.75 13.50
N VAL A 186 -0.60 -12.07 12.80
CA VAL A 186 -0.27 -13.44 12.38
C VAL A 186 0.71 -14.02 13.39
N PHE A 187 0.28 -15.03 14.13
CA PHE A 187 1.11 -15.72 15.13
C PHE A 187 1.70 -17.02 14.59
N ASN A 188 1.14 -17.58 13.50
CA ASN A 188 1.71 -18.72 12.79
C ASN A 188 1.39 -18.67 11.29
N THR A 189 2.39 -18.30 10.49
CA THR A 189 2.24 -18.06 9.05
C THR A 189 1.83 -19.29 8.26
N LYS A 190 2.33 -20.49 8.62
CA LYS A 190 2.03 -21.74 7.90
C LYS A 190 0.56 -22.13 8.08
N TRP A 191 0.05 -22.00 9.30
CA TRP A 191 -1.34 -22.30 9.63
C TRP A 191 -2.29 -21.25 9.03
N PHE A 192 -1.89 -19.98 9.05
CA PHE A 192 -2.65 -18.91 8.42
C PHE A 192 -2.83 -19.11 6.92
N LEU A 193 -1.77 -19.47 6.19
CA LEU A 193 -1.87 -19.75 4.76
C LEU A 193 -2.74 -20.99 4.46
N GLY A 194 -2.61 -22.05 5.27
CA GLY A 194 -3.46 -23.24 5.13
C GLY A 194 -4.94 -22.94 5.35
N ALA A 195 -5.28 -22.19 6.40
CA ALA A 195 -6.65 -21.79 6.69
C ALA A 195 -7.22 -20.78 5.69
N LEU A 196 -6.37 -19.91 5.12
CA LEU A 196 -6.74 -18.98 4.06
C LEU A 196 -7.17 -19.74 2.79
N LEU A 197 -6.38 -20.74 2.38
CA LEU A 197 -6.69 -21.60 1.23
C LEU A 197 -7.99 -22.38 1.46
N ALA A 198 -8.15 -22.98 2.65
CA ALA A 198 -9.37 -23.69 3.03
C ALA A 198 -10.62 -22.77 3.05
N HIS A 199 -10.46 -21.49 3.44
CA HIS A 199 -11.56 -20.53 3.43
C HIS A 199 -11.97 -20.09 2.02
N ILE A 200 -11.02 -20.04 1.08
CA ILE A 200 -11.26 -19.76 -0.35
C ILE A 200 -12.00 -20.95 -1.00
N ASP A 201 -11.60 -22.18 -0.69
CA ASP A 201 -12.20 -23.41 -1.25
C ASP A 201 -13.64 -23.66 -0.78
N ASN A 202 -14.02 -23.14 0.39
CA ASN A 202 -15.38 -23.27 0.95
C ASN A 202 -16.43 -22.32 0.34
N GLY A 203 -16.17 -21.74 -0.84
CA GLY A 203 -17.18 -21.01 -1.61
C GLY A 203 -17.34 -19.51 -1.31
N ASN A 204 -16.45 -18.91 -0.52
CA ASN A 204 -16.36 -17.45 -0.34
C ASN A 204 -15.56 -16.77 -1.47
N SER A 205 -15.81 -17.18 -2.71
CA SER A 205 -15.09 -16.76 -3.93
C SER A 205 -15.42 -15.35 -4.43
N ARG A 206 -15.88 -14.43 -3.55
CA ARG A 206 -15.98 -13.02 -3.89
C ARG A 206 -14.60 -12.36 -3.81
N GLU A 207 -13.91 -12.36 -4.97
CA GLU A 207 -12.83 -11.46 -5.35
C GLU A 207 -11.65 -11.34 -4.37
N VAL A 208 -11.04 -12.45 -3.97
CA VAL A 208 -9.64 -12.41 -3.54
C VAL A 208 -8.78 -12.66 -4.77
N ASN A 209 -8.40 -11.57 -5.44
CA ASN A 209 -7.46 -11.63 -6.55
C ASN A 209 -6.11 -12.15 -6.01
N LEU A 210 -5.72 -13.36 -6.43
CA LEU A 210 -4.49 -14.04 -5.99
C LEU A 210 -3.21 -13.26 -6.37
N ASP A 211 -3.27 -12.39 -7.38
CA ASP A 211 -2.17 -11.48 -7.73
C ASP A 211 -1.90 -10.44 -6.64
N ALA A 212 -2.88 -10.15 -5.78
CA ALA A 212 -2.69 -9.27 -4.60
C ALA A 212 -2.08 -10.01 -3.39
N LEU A 213 -1.96 -11.34 -3.45
CA LEU A 213 -1.40 -12.16 -2.38
C LEU A 213 0.14 -12.24 -2.45
N ILE A 214 0.74 -11.97 -3.61
CA ILE A 214 2.20 -12.01 -3.81
C ILE A 214 2.85 -10.69 -3.38
N ASP A 215 2.07 -9.61 -3.24
CA ASP A 215 2.53 -8.30 -2.79
C ASP A 215 1.89 -7.95 -1.43
N PHE A 216 2.17 -8.77 -0.40
CA PHE A 216 1.74 -8.54 0.99
C PHE A 216 2.46 -7.31 1.61
N LYS A 217 2.24 -6.13 1.05
CA LYS A 217 2.50 -4.86 1.73
C LYS A 217 1.39 -4.63 2.76
N LYS A 218 1.72 -3.93 3.85
CA LYS A 218 0.83 -3.58 4.98
C LYS A 218 -0.57 -3.08 4.56
N VAL A 219 -0.69 -2.44 3.40
CA VAL A 219 -1.95 -1.92 2.83
C VAL A 219 -2.88 -3.04 2.33
N GLY A 220 -2.33 -4.11 1.74
CA GLY A 220 -3.11 -5.26 1.26
C GLY A 220 -3.70 -6.08 2.41
N MET A 221 -2.90 -6.30 3.46
CA MET A 221 -3.35 -7.00 4.67
C MET A 221 -4.48 -6.29 5.41
N ASN A 222 -4.43 -4.95 5.50
CA ASN A 222 -5.49 -4.20 6.20
C ASN A 222 -6.83 -4.29 5.48
N LYS A 223 -6.84 -4.26 4.13
CA LYS A 223 -8.06 -4.48 3.33
C LYS A 223 -8.59 -5.90 3.47
N PHE A 224 -7.68 -6.88 3.52
CA PHE A 224 -8.07 -8.27 3.76
C PHE A 224 -8.69 -8.43 5.16
N ALA A 225 -8.07 -7.88 6.20
CA ALA A 225 -8.59 -7.87 7.56
C ALA A 225 -9.98 -7.23 7.65
N GLU A 226 -10.19 -6.11 6.95
CA GLU A 226 -11.48 -5.44 6.86
C GLU A 226 -12.56 -6.35 6.26
N ARG A 227 -12.26 -7.03 5.15
CA ARG A 227 -13.20 -7.95 4.49
C ARG A 227 -13.56 -9.14 5.38
N MET A 228 -12.56 -9.74 6.04
CA MET A 228 -12.76 -10.86 6.96
C MET A 228 -13.60 -10.46 8.16
N TYR A 229 -13.31 -9.29 8.75
CA TYR A 229 -14.08 -8.76 9.87
C TYR A 229 -15.53 -8.44 9.48
N LYS A 230 -15.75 -7.83 8.30
CA LYS A 230 -17.10 -7.57 7.76
C LYS A 230 -17.87 -8.85 7.43
N ALA A 231 -17.17 -9.93 7.08
CA ALA A 231 -17.75 -11.26 6.90
C ALA A 231 -17.99 -12.02 8.21
N GLY A 232 -17.72 -11.39 9.37
CA GLY A 232 -17.90 -12.01 10.70
C GLY A 232 -16.73 -12.89 11.17
N VAL A 233 -15.67 -13.01 10.38
CA VAL A 233 -14.50 -13.83 10.71
C VAL A 233 -13.56 -13.03 11.61
N ARG A 234 -13.64 -13.26 12.93
CA ARG A 234 -12.81 -12.57 13.93
C ARG A 234 -11.47 -13.26 14.20
N LYS A 235 -11.40 -14.58 13.95
CA LYS A 235 -10.20 -15.41 14.15
C LYS A 235 -10.11 -16.44 13.04
N MET A 236 -8.89 -16.73 12.62
CA MET A 236 -8.55 -17.81 11.68
C MET A 236 -7.37 -18.58 12.29
N GLU A 237 -7.20 -19.85 11.92
CA GLU A 237 -6.05 -20.61 12.38
C GLU A 237 -4.76 -19.87 11.99
N GLY A 238 -3.86 -19.59 12.94
CA GLY A 238 -2.63 -18.84 12.70
C GLY A 238 -2.75 -17.30 12.66
N ALA A 239 -3.95 -16.71 12.69
CA ALA A 239 -4.12 -15.24 12.71
C ALA A 239 -5.37 -14.71 13.44
N LYS A 240 -5.26 -13.49 13.98
CA LYS A 240 -6.39 -12.73 14.55
C LYS A 240 -6.65 -11.46 13.74
N PHE A 241 -7.91 -11.13 13.52
CA PHE A 241 -8.32 -9.89 12.86
C PHE A 241 -8.83 -8.90 13.91
N ILE A 242 -8.22 -7.73 13.97
CA ILE A 242 -8.47 -6.71 14.98
C ILE A 242 -9.09 -5.49 14.29
N GLU A 243 -10.25 -5.06 14.78
CA GLU A 243 -10.81 -3.73 14.49
C GLU A 243 -10.39 -2.79 15.62
N SER A 244 -9.78 -1.65 15.27
CA SER A 244 -9.45 -0.59 16.22
C SER A 244 -9.94 0.74 15.67
N GLU A 245 -10.61 1.51 16.53
CA GLU A 245 -11.01 2.87 16.19
C GLU A 245 -9.84 3.80 16.49
N LYS A 246 -9.33 4.45 15.44
CA LYS A 246 -8.39 5.54 15.62
C LYS A 246 -9.12 6.84 15.40
N ILE A 247 -9.12 7.69 16.42
CA ILE A 247 -9.49 9.08 16.28
C ILE A 247 -8.43 9.70 15.38
N ARG A 248 -8.86 10.11 14.18
CA ARG A 248 -8.00 10.85 13.28
C ARG A 248 -8.54 12.26 13.21
N VAL A 249 -7.79 13.19 13.78
CA VAL A 249 -8.03 14.62 13.62
C VAL A 249 -7.49 14.99 12.24
N TYR A 250 -8.38 15.26 11.28
CA TYR A 250 -8.03 15.64 9.90
C TYR A 250 -7.63 17.12 9.79
#